data_AF-A0A7Y3K7S8-F1
#
_entry.id   AF-A0A7Y3K7S8-F1
#
_cell.length_a   1.000
_cell.length_b   1.000
_cell.length_c   1.000
_cell.angle_alpha   90.00
_cell.angle_beta   90.00
_cell.angle_gamma   90.00
#
_symmetry.space_group_name_H-M   'P 1'
#
loop_
_entity.id
_entity.type
_entity.pdbx_description
1 polymer ?
#
loop_
_entity_poly.entity_id
_entity_poly.type
_entity_poly.pdbx_seq_one_letter_code
_entity_poly.pdbx_strand_id
1 'polypeptide(L)'
;MAEGAKVHDIDAIKRFRAYLAKVGEVAGLALGDAESDINRTMTWLETEQSTYWSGQIRKRQEVLKRAQQALRDKQLYKDASGSQPSVVEEQKAVLKAKNSLMEAEQKLANTKAWIRRLPKEISLYRGGVQPLGNTVAAGMPAALAHLTNALESLDRYVASPVELQSAAPAAIGLETAGTGAGSDMARSPTQADETKPEGEAALLRKAIPTGDILSQAVPVEPGHNLVLSLPVFSGVERARMVTVSLSLEIQPADPVTIAENDTPGGQWLLTRLSQGGVYIGPVDGPAPARYRIVPLGRLLAMRPDLAEAMALGAGFMLLVGPPGLLRIYDQRDVRLWSRA
;
A
#
# COMPACT_ATOMS: atom_id res chain seq x y z
N MET A 1 42.60 -18.41 24.24
CA MET A 1 41.49 -18.21 25.19
C MET A 1 40.21 -18.64 24.49
N ALA A 2 39.55 -19.70 24.95
CA ALA A 2 38.27 -20.11 24.39
C ALA A 2 37.19 -19.31 25.14
N GLU A 3 36.72 -18.23 24.52
CA GLU A 3 35.60 -17.45 25.02
C GLU A 3 34.34 -18.32 24.90
N GLY A 4 33.78 -18.74 26.04
CA GLY A 4 32.62 -19.61 26.08
C GLY A 4 31.40 -18.94 25.44
N ALA A 5 30.70 -19.65 24.56
CA ALA A 5 29.49 -19.15 23.93
C ALA A 5 28.36 -19.02 24.97
N LYS A 6 27.86 -17.80 25.20
CA LYS A 6 26.68 -17.55 26.05
C LYS A 6 25.39 -17.88 25.28
N VAL A 7 25.01 -19.15 25.29
CA VAL A 7 23.82 -19.64 24.60
C VAL A 7 22.66 -19.69 25.59
N HIS A 8 21.68 -18.81 25.41
CA HIS A 8 20.54 -18.67 26.34
C HIS A 8 19.34 -19.57 25.99
N ASP A 9 19.06 -19.80 24.69
CA ASP A 9 17.94 -20.63 24.22
C ASP A 9 18.20 -21.15 22.79
N ILE A 10 18.50 -22.45 22.65
CA ILE A 10 18.71 -23.12 21.34
C ILE A 10 17.37 -23.35 20.63
N ASP A 11 16.28 -23.58 21.37
CA ASP A 11 14.97 -23.83 20.80
C ASP A 11 14.34 -22.56 20.21
N ALA A 12 14.74 -21.38 20.67
CA ALA A 12 14.42 -20.11 20.00
C ALA A 12 14.98 -20.06 18.57
N ILE A 13 16.21 -20.53 18.35
CA ILE A 13 16.83 -20.57 17.02
C ILE A 13 16.10 -21.57 16.11
N LYS A 14 15.72 -22.74 16.65
CA LYS A 14 14.91 -23.74 15.91
C LYS A 14 13.56 -23.18 15.49
N ARG A 15 12.86 -22.49 16.40
CA ARG A 15 11.57 -21.82 16.12
C ARG A 15 11.73 -20.72 15.09
N PHE A 16 12.75 -19.86 15.24
CA PHE A 16 13.02 -18.79 14.27
C PHE A 16 13.30 -19.34 12.87
N ARG A 17 14.10 -20.41 12.73
CA ARG A 17 14.33 -21.08 11.45
C ARG A 17 13.03 -21.55 10.81
N ALA A 18 12.12 -22.15 11.58
CA ALA A 18 10.83 -22.60 11.08
C ALA A 18 9.95 -21.42 10.60
N TYR A 19 9.88 -20.33 11.38
CA TYR A 19 9.15 -19.13 10.97
C TYR A 19 9.74 -18.49 9.72
N LEU A 20 11.07 -18.41 9.64
CA LEU A 20 11.76 -17.83 8.48
C LEU A 20 11.46 -18.62 7.21
N ALA A 21 11.50 -19.96 7.28
CA ALA A 21 11.12 -20.82 6.16
C ALA A 21 9.66 -20.58 5.73
N LYS A 22 8.75 -20.44 6.70
CA LYS A 22 7.34 -20.18 6.40
C LYS A 22 7.11 -18.82 5.74
N VAL A 23 7.82 -17.78 6.20
CA VAL A 23 7.76 -16.45 5.59
C VAL A 23 8.28 -16.48 4.16
N GLY A 24 9.38 -17.20 3.90
CA GLY A 24 9.92 -17.35 2.55
C GLY A 24 8.93 -18.00 1.59
N GLU A 25 8.27 -19.07 2.02
CA GLU A 25 7.23 -19.75 1.25
C GLU A 25 6.05 -18.80 0.96
N VAL A 26 5.49 -18.17 1.99
CA VAL A 26 4.31 -17.29 1.85
C VAL A 26 4.63 -16.08 0.96
N ALA A 27 5.79 -15.46 1.16
CA ALA A 27 6.22 -14.33 0.34
C ALA A 27 6.46 -14.77 -1.11
N GLY A 28 7.13 -15.90 -1.34
CA GLY A 28 7.37 -16.43 -2.68
C GLY A 28 6.08 -16.71 -3.45
N LEU A 29 5.10 -17.35 -2.80
CA LEU A 29 3.78 -17.61 -3.38
C LEU A 29 3.05 -16.30 -3.70
N ALA A 30 2.97 -15.36 -2.75
CA ALA A 30 2.30 -14.09 -2.97
C ALA A 30 2.91 -13.28 -4.13
N LEU A 31 4.24 -13.31 -4.27
CA LEU A 31 4.95 -12.68 -5.38
C LEU A 31 4.63 -13.34 -6.72
N GLY A 32 4.62 -14.67 -6.76
CA GLY A 32 4.30 -15.44 -7.95
C GLY A 32 2.85 -15.22 -8.42
N ASP A 33 1.90 -15.21 -7.49
CA ASP A 33 0.49 -14.98 -7.78
C ASP A 33 0.26 -13.58 -8.35
N ALA A 34 0.85 -12.56 -7.73
CA ALA A 34 0.75 -11.19 -8.22
C ALA A 34 1.36 -11.03 -9.63
N GLU A 35 2.50 -11.66 -9.90
CA GLU A 35 3.10 -11.64 -11.24
C GLU A 35 2.25 -12.37 -12.28
N SER A 36 1.66 -13.52 -11.91
CA SER A 36 0.73 -14.27 -12.75
C SER A 36 -0.49 -13.43 -13.12
N ASP A 37 -1.12 -12.78 -12.14
CA ASP A 37 -2.30 -11.93 -12.34
C ASP A 37 -1.99 -10.72 -13.21
N ILE A 38 -0.82 -10.10 -13.01
CA ILE A 38 -0.35 -8.99 -13.85
C ILE A 38 -0.21 -9.44 -15.31
N ASN A 39 0.50 -10.55 -15.55
CA ASN A 39 0.74 -11.05 -16.89
C ASN A 39 -0.59 -11.46 -17.56
N ARG A 40 -1.45 -12.16 -16.84
CA ARG A 40 -2.79 -12.53 -17.30
C ARG A 40 -3.63 -11.31 -17.68
N THR A 41 -3.66 -10.29 -16.82
CA THR A 41 -4.41 -9.06 -17.08
C THR A 41 -3.89 -8.32 -18.31
N MET A 42 -2.57 -8.28 -18.47
CA MET A 42 -1.94 -7.66 -19.63
C MET A 42 -2.31 -8.40 -20.92
N THR A 43 -2.17 -9.73 -20.95
CA THR A 43 -2.57 -10.55 -22.11
C THR A 43 -4.06 -10.40 -22.40
N TRP A 44 -4.92 -10.42 -21.38
CA TRP A 44 -6.37 -10.23 -21.54
C TRP A 44 -6.73 -8.88 -22.15
N LEU A 45 -6.06 -7.80 -21.75
CA LEU A 45 -6.27 -6.47 -22.35
C LEU A 45 -5.87 -6.44 -23.82
N GLU A 46 -4.68 -6.94 -24.15
CA GLU A 46 -4.11 -6.88 -25.50
C GLU A 46 -4.85 -7.75 -26.50
N THR A 47 -5.20 -8.97 -26.09
CA THR A 47 -5.75 -9.99 -27.00
C THR A 47 -7.27 -10.00 -26.94
N GLU A 48 -7.85 -10.32 -25.78
CA GLU A 48 -9.28 -10.56 -25.63
C GLU A 48 -10.10 -9.26 -25.68
N GLN A 49 -9.79 -8.28 -24.83
CA GLN A 49 -10.60 -7.07 -24.73
C GLN A 49 -10.53 -6.20 -25.97
N SER A 50 -9.32 -6.01 -26.52
CA SER A 50 -9.14 -5.26 -27.76
C SER A 50 -9.97 -5.85 -28.91
N THR A 51 -9.92 -7.18 -29.06
CA THR A 51 -10.69 -7.91 -30.08
C THR A 51 -12.19 -7.84 -29.81
N TYR A 52 -12.60 -8.07 -28.57
CA TYR A 52 -14.00 -8.05 -28.15
C TYR A 52 -14.66 -6.71 -28.46
N TRP A 53 -14.09 -5.60 -27.99
CA TRP A 53 -14.69 -4.27 -28.19
C TRP A 53 -14.66 -3.84 -29.65
N SER A 54 -13.61 -4.19 -30.40
CA SER A 54 -13.59 -3.98 -31.86
C SER A 54 -14.72 -4.72 -32.57
N GLY A 55 -15.01 -5.96 -32.16
CA GLY A 55 -16.15 -6.73 -32.65
C GLY A 55 -17.51 -6.15 -32.25
N GLN A 56 -17.64 -5.68 -31.00
CA GLN A 56 -18.87 -5.04 -30.50
C GLN A 56 -19.19 -3.75 -31.26
N ILE A 57 -18.17 -2.94 -31.58
CA ILE A 57 -18.35 -1.73 -32.39
C ILE A 57 -18.94 -2.07 -33.75
N ARG A 58 -18.40 -3.07 -34.46
CA ARG A 58 -18.96 -3.50 -35.77
C ARG A 58 -20.43 -3.90 -35.66
N LYS A 59 -20.77 -4.74 -34.67
CA LYS A 59 -22.16 -5.17 -34.42
C LYS A 59 -23.08 -3.99 -34.10
N ARG A 60 -22.66 -3.08 -33.21
CA ARG A 60 -23.46 -1.91 -32.81
C ARG A 60 -23.60 -0.89 -33.95
N GLN A 61 -22.61 -0.76 -34.83
CA GLN A 61 -22.71 0.03 -36.06
C GLN A 61 -23.76 -0.54 -37.02
N GLU A 62 -23.83 -1.87 -37.20
CA GLU A 62 -24.89 -2.49 -38.00
C GLU A 62 -26.28 -2.25 -37.41
N VAL A 63 -26.42 -2.35 -36.09
CA VAL A 63 -27.69 -2.05 -35.39
C VAL A 63 -28.10 -0.59 -35.59
N LEU A 64 -27.16 0.35 -35.47
CA LEU A 64 -27.43 1.77 -35.72
C LEU A 64 -27.85 2.01 -37.18
N LYS A 65 -27.17 1.41 -38.15
CA LYS A 65 -27.52 1.51 -39.57
C LYS A 65 -28.93 0.98 -39.83
N ARG A 66 -29.29 -0.17 -39.25
CA ARG A 66 -30.66 -0.75 -39.36
C ARG A 66 -31.71 0.16 -38.74
N ALA A 67 -31.46 0.70 -37.54
CA ALA A 67 -32.37 1.61 -36.87
C ALA A 67 -32.57 2.92 -37.67
N GLN A 68 -31.49 3.46 -38.24
CA GLN A 68 -31.55 4.64 -39.12
C GLN A 68 -32.32 4.35 -40.41
N GLN A 69 -32.17 3.16 -40.98
CA GLN A 69 -32.94 2.75 -42.16
C GLN A 69 -34.44 2.65 -41.83
N ALA A 70 -34.80 1.95 -40.75
CA ALA A 70 -36.19 1.83 -40.31
C ALA A 70 -36.83 3.20 -40.04
N LEU A 71 -36.08 4.12 -39.42
CA LEU A 71 -36.50 5.50 -39.21
C LEU A 71 -36.79 6.21 -40.54
N ARG A 72 -35.88 6.09 -41.52
CA ARG A 72 -36.07 6.69 -42.85
C ARG A 72 -37.25 6.09 -43.61
N ASP A 73 -37.37 4.77 -43.60
CA ASP A 73 -38.46 4.07 -44.29
C ASP A 73 -39.82 4.54 -43.74
N LYS A 74 -39.96 4.65 -42.41
CA LYS A 74 -41.20 5.12 -41.77
C LYS A 74 -41.48 6.61 -41.99
N GLN A 75 -40.45 7.42 -42.25
CA GLN A 75 -40.60 8.82 -42.62
C GLN A 75 -41.04 9.01 -44.09
N LEU A 76 -40.58 8.13 -44.99
CA LEU A 76 -40.86 8.22 -46.43
C LEU A 76 -42.21 7.60 -46.81
N TYR A 77 -42.58 6.47 -46.22
CA TYR A 77 -43.79 5.74 -46.60
C TYR A 77 -44.98 6.10 -45.69
N LYS A 78 -46.11 6.41 -46.31
CA LYS A 78 -47.39 6.59 -45.62
C LYS A 78 -47.95 5.24 -45.21
N ASP A 79 -48.69 5.21 -44.11
CA ASP A 79 -49.39 4.00 -43.67
C ASP A 79 -50.52 3.63 -44.65
N ALA A 80 -51.06 2.41 -44.57
CA ALA A 80 -52.14 1.92 -45.45
C ALA A 80 -53.40 2.82 -45.42
N SER A 81 -53.59 3.60 -44.35
CA SER A 81 -54.64 4.62 -44.19
C SER A 81 -54.32 5.97 -44.84
N GLY A 82 -53.15 6.16 -45.46
CA GLY A 82 -52.70 7.42 -46.07
C GLY A 82 -52.22 8.49 -45.07
N SER A 83 -52.21 8.20 -43.77
CA SER A 83 -51.72 9.09 -42.71
C SER A 83 -50.21 8.92 -42.46
N GLN A 84 -49.55 9.94 -41.91
CA GLN A 84 -48.15 9.83 -41.50
C GLN A 84 -48.04 9.02 -40.20
N PRO A 85 -47.30 7.90 -40.20
CA PRO A 85 -47.13 7.08 -39.00
C PRO A 85 -46.27 7.78 -37.93
N SER A 86 -46.53 7.48 -36.66
CA SER A 86 -45.73 8.02 -35.54
C SER A 86 -44.29 7.50 -35.58
N VAL A 87 -43.33 8.42 -35.53
CA VAL A 87 -41.89 8.16 -35.70
C VAL A 87 -41.12 8.12 -34.36
N VAL A 88 -41.83 8.31 -33.24
CA VAL A 88 -41.22 8.50 -31.91
C VAL A 88 -40.44 7.26 -31.46
N GLU A 89 -40.93 6.05 -31.77
CA GLU A 89 -40.29 4.80 -31.35
C GLU A 89 -38.98 4.56 -32.10
N GLU A 90 -38.95 4.82 -33.41
CA GLU A 90 -37.77 4.68 -34.26
C GLU A 90 -36.71 5.71 -33.88
N GLN A 91 -37.11 6.95 -33.56
CA GLN A 91 -36.18 7.96 -33.04
C GLN A 91 -35.54 7.51 -31.72
N LYS A 92 -36.33 6.95 -30.79
CA LYS A 92 -35.81 6.38 -29.54
C LYS A 92 -34.88 5.20 -29.81
N ALA A 93 -35.20 4.34 -30.77
CA ALA A 93 -34.37 3.19 -31.15
C ALA A 93 -33.02 3.64 -31.74
N VAL A 94 -33.01 4.65 -32.60
CA VAL A 94 -31.77 5.26 -33.14
C VAL A 94 -30.93 5.87 -32.03
N LEU A 95 -31.55 6.63 -31.11
CA LEU A 95 -30.83 7.22 -29.97
C LEU A 95 -30.21 6.14 -29.08
N LYS A 96 -30.95 5.07 -28.77
CA LYS A 96 -30.45 3.93 -27.99
C LYS A 96 -29.28 3.23 -28.69
N ALA A 97 -29.40 2.98 -30.00
CA ALA A 97 -28.33 2.35 -30.79
C ALA A 97 -27.07 3.24 -30.85
N LYS A 98 -27.25 4.56 -30.99
CA LYS A 98 -26.16 5.53 -30.97
C LYS A 98 -25.45 5.57 -29.61
N ASN A 99 -26.20 5.63 -28.51
CA ASN A 99 -25.62 5.63 -27.16
C ASN A 99 -24.87 4.33 -26.89
N SER A 100 -25.43 3.20 -27.32
CA SER A 100 -24.76 1.91 -27.22
C SER A 100 -23.45 1.88 -28.03
N LEU A 101 -23.44 2.40 -29.26
CA LEU A 101 -22.21 2.49 -30.05
C LEU A 101 -21.15 3.35 -29.35
N MET A 102 -21.53 4.54 -28.87
CA MET A 102 -20.62 5.44 -28.14
C MET A 102 -20.01 4.78 -26.90
N GLU A 103 -20.80 4.02 -26.14
CA GLU A 103 -20.31 3.27 -24.99
C GLU A 103 -19.21 2.28 -25.42
N ALA A 104 -19.43 1.50 -26.48
CA ALA A 104 -18.45 0.52 -26.95
C ALA A 104 -17.17 1.20 -27.48
N GLU A 105 -17.30 2.33 -28.16
CA GLU A 105 -16.16 3.15 -28.60
C GLU A 105 -15.36 3.67 -27.41
N GLN A 106 -16.03 4.16 -26.36
CA GLN A 106 -15.37 4.61 -25.13
C GLN A 106 -14.67 3.44 -24.42
N LYS A 107 -15.28 2.25 -24.36
CA LYS A 107 -14.65 1.06 -23.77
C LYS A 107 -13.41 0.67 -24.54
N LEU A 108 -13.43 0.64 -25.87
CA LEU A 108 -12.24 0.36 -26.68
C LEU A 108 -11.15 1.42 -26.48
N ALA A 109 -11.52 2.70 -26.41
CA ALA A 109 -10.58 3.79 -26.14
C ALA A 109 -9.90 3.61 -24.77
N ASN A 110 -10.67 3.24 -23.75
CA ASN A 110 -10.16 2.95 -22.41
C ASN A 110 -9.25 1.72 -22.42
N THR A 111 -9.62 0.62 -23.07
CA THR A 111 -8.77 -0.57 -23.23
C THR A 111 -7.42 -0.20 -23.85
N LYS A 112 -7.43 0.58 -24.94
CA LYS A 112 -6.19 1.04 -25.59
C LYS A 112 -5.37 1.97 -24.70
N ALA A 113 -6.01 2.83 -23.91
CA ALA A 113 -5.33 3.68 -22.95
C ALA A 113 -4.62 2.85 -21.86
N TRP A 114 -5.30 1.84 -21.33
CA TRP A 114 -4.74 0.93 -20.33
C TRP A 114 -3.61 0.06 -20.90
N ILE A 115 -3.72 -0.45 -22.13
CA ILE A 115 -2.62 -1.17 -22.80
C ILE A 115 -1.35 -0.32 -22.87
N ARG A 116 -1.47 1.00 -23.07
CA ARG A 116 -0.30 1.91 -23.10
C ARG A 116 0.24 2.25 -21.71
N ARG A 117 -0.64 2.37 -20.71
CA ARG A 117 -0.26 2.81 -19.35
C ARG A 117 0.28 1.66 -18.50
N LEU A 118 -0.36 0.50 -18.56
CA LEU A 118 -0.11 -0.63 -17.68
C LEU A 118 1.35 -1.12 -17.71
N PRO A 119 2.06 -1.20 -18.85
CA PRO A 119 3.47 -1.60 -18.88
C PRO A 119 4.38 -0.77 -17.97
N LYS A 120 4.12 0.55 -17.88
CA LYS A 120 4.88 1.43 -16.99
C LYS A 120 4.62 1.09 -15.53
N GLU A 121 3.36 0.91 -15.15
CA GLU A 121 2.99 0.56 -13.77
C GLU A 121 3.53 -0.82 -13.38
N ILE A 122 3.50 -1.80 -14.31
CA ILE A 122 4.13 -3.12 -14.12
C ILE A 122 5.63 -2.99 -13.88
N SER A 123 6.33 -2.14 -14.63
CA SER A 123 7.75 -1.90 -14.44
C SER A 123 8.07 -1.29 -13.07
N LEU A 124 7.27 -0.31 -12.63
CA LEU A 124 7.41 0.29 -11.30
C LEU A 124 7.14 -0.71 -10.18
N TYR A 125 6.11 -1.55 -10.34
CA TYR A 125 5.81 -2.65 -9.42
C TYR A 125 6.99 -3.64 -9.33
N ARG A 126 7.47 -4.14 -10.46
CA ARG A 126 8.60 -5.08 -10.52
C ARG A 126 9.84 -4.48 -9.86
N GLY A 127 10.16 -3.22 -10.15
CA GLY A 127 11.27 -2.53 -9.52
C GLY A 127 11.12 -2.39 -7.99
N GLY A 128 9.92 -2.12 -7.50
CA GLY A 128 9.63 -2.01 -6.06
C GLY A 128 9.71 -3.33 -5.31
N VAL A 129 9.39 -4.44 -6.00
CA VAL A 129 9.29 -5.77 -5.41
C VAL A 129 10.56 -6.61 -5.61
N GLN A 130 11.43 -6.24 -6.56
CA GLN A 130 12.68 -6.94 -6.86
C GLN A 130 13.55 -7.24 -5.63
N PRO A 131 13.75 -6.31 -4.67
CA PRO A 131 14.57 -6.60 -3.49
C PRO A 131 13.98 -7.69 -2.60
N LEU A 132 12.65 -7.71 -2.46
CA LEU A 132 11.94 -8.75 -1.73
C LEU A 132 12.04 -10.09 -2.48
N GLY A 133 11.84 -10.08 -3.79
CA GLY A 133 12.02 -11.26 -4.64
C GLY A 133 13.41 -11.86 -4.51
N ASN A 134 14.47 -11.05 -4.56
CA ASN A 134 15.85 -11.49 -4.36
C ASN A 134 16.07 -12.05 -2.94
N THR A 135 15.49 -11.40 -1.93
CA THR A 135 15.59 -11.85 -0.53
C THR A 135 14.90 -13.19 -0.34
N VAL A 136 13.75 -13.42 -0.96
CA VAL A 136 13.03 -14.69 -0.89
C VAL A 136 13.75 -15.79 -1.67
N ALA A 137 14.20 -15.50 -2.89
CA ALA A 137 14.80 -16.50 -3.77
C ALA A 137 16.21 -16.92 -3.36
N ALA A 138 17.04 -15.97 -2.88
CA ALA A 138 18.45 -16.23 -2.55
C ALA A 138 18.77 -15.97 -1.07
N GLY A 139 18.24 -14.90 -0.49
CA GLY A 139 18.54 -14.50 0.89
C GLY A 139 18.01 -15.50 1.93
N MET A 140 16.77 -15.97 1.76
CA MET A 140 16.13 -16.89 2.70
C MET A 140 16.78 -18.27 2.71
N PRO A 141 17.07 -18.93 1.56
CA PRO A 141 17.83 -20.17 1.57
C PRO A 141 19.20 -20.04 2.26
N ALA A 142 19.93 -18.95 1.99
CA ALA A 142 21.23 -18.69 2.62
C ALA A 142 21.10 -18.52 4.15
N ALA A 143 20.10 -17.76 4.61
CA ALA A 143 19.84 -17.58 6.04
C ALA A 143 19.43 -18.89 6.72
N LEU A 144 18.60 -19.72 6.08
CA LEU A 144 18.21 -21.03 6.60
C LEU A 144 19.39 -21.99 6.70
N ALA A 145 20.29 -21.98 5.71
CA ALA A 145 21.53 -22.76 5.75
C ALA A 145 22.44 -22.30 6.89
N HIS A 146 22.61 -20.99 7.06
CA HIS A 146 23.39 -20.42 8.17
C HIS A 146 22.82 -20.82 9.54
N LEU A 147 21.50 -20.71 9.74
CA LEU A 147 20.84 -21.12 10.99
C LEU A 147 20.97 -22.63 11.23
N THR A 148 20.96 -23.44 10.19
CA THR A 148 21.15 -24.90 10.31
C THR A 148 22.56 -25.23 10.75
N ASN A 149 23.58 -24.62 10.13
CA ASN A 149 24.98 -24.79 10.53
C ASN A 149 25.23 -24.32 11.97
N ALA A 150 24.60 -23.21 12.38
CA ALA A 150 24.68 -22.70 13.74
C ALA A 150 24.02 -23.65 14.76
N LEU A 151 22.88 -24.25 14.43
CA LEU A 151 22.26 -25.27 15.29
C LEU A 151 23.15 -26.50 15.43
N GLU A 152 23.74 -26.99 14.34
CA GLU A 152 24.65 -28.13 14.39
C GLU A 152 25.91 -27.87 15.23
N SER A 153 26.50 -26.67 15.15
CA SER A 153 27.67 -26.33 15.94
C SER A 153 27.33 -26.24 17.44
N LEU A 154 26.15 -25.72 17.78
CA LEU A 154 25.64 -25.68 19.14
C LEU A 154 25.33 -27.08 19.69
N ASP A 155 24.70 -27.95 18.90
CA ASP A 155 24.43 -29.34 19.29
C ASP A 155 25.74 -30.11 19.55
N ARG A 156 26.78 -29.91 18.72
CA ARG A 156 28.12 -30.48 18.94
C ARG A 156 28.78 -29.94 20.22
N TYR A 157 28.60 -28.65 20.52
CA TYR A 157 29.14 -28.03 21.73
C TYR A 157 28.50 -28.60 23.00
N VAL A 158 27.18 -28.79 22.99
CA VAL A 158 26.44 -29.39 24.12
C VAL A 158 26.74 -30.88 24.28
N ALA A 159 26.94 -31.61 23.19
CA ALA A 159 27.24 -33.04 23.21
C ALA A 159 28.68 -33.37 23.65
N SER A 160 29.61 -32.42 23.62
CA SER A 160 31.00 -32.62 24.03
C SER A 160 31.15 -32.34 25.53
N PRO A 161 31.41 -33.34 26.39
CA PRO A 161 31.71 -33.08 27.79
C PRO A 161 33.05 -32.35 27.88
N VAL A 162 33.02 -31.06 28.22
CA VAL A 162 34.24 -30.31 28.52
C VAL A 162 34.76 -30.77 29.88
N GLU A 163 35.84 -31.54 29.87
CA GLU A 163 36.71 -31.73 31.04
C GLU A 163 37.16 -30.34 31.54
N LEU A 164 36.75 -29.99 32.76
CA LEU A 164 37.33 -28.87 33.49
C LEU A 164 38.79 -29.21 33.80
N GLN A 165 39.73 -28.60 33.08
CA GLN A 165 41.08 -28.43 33.58
C GLN A 165 41.45 -26.95 33.68
N SER A 166 41.60 -26.55 34.93
CA SER A 166 42.18 -25.31 35.42
C SER A 166 43.65 -25.20 35.03
N ALA A 167 44.06 -24.05 34.48
CA ALA A 167 45.35 -23.44 34.78
C ALA A 167 45.35 -21.96 34.33
N ALA A 168 45.61 -21.07 35.27
CA ALA A 168 46.01 -19.68 35.06
C ALA A 168 47.43 -19.50 35.64
N PRO A 169 48.09 -18.33 35.50
CA PRO A 169 48.52 -17.70 34.25
C PRO A 169 50.05 -17.43 34.27
N ALA A 170 50.68 -17.21 33.13
CA ALA A 170 52.04 -16.65 33.07
C ALA A 170 52.10 -15.54 32.01
N ALA A 171 52.50 -14.35 32.47
CA ALA A 171 52.73 -13.15 31.69
C ALA A 171 54.15 -13.10 31.11
N ILE A 172 54.43 -12.00 30.39
CA ILE A 172 55.69 -11.54 29.72
C ILE A 172 55.69 -11.90 28.22
N GLY A 173 55.89 -10.97 27.27
CA GLY A 173 56.26 -9.56 27.34
C GLY A 173 56.16 -8.91 25.95
N LEU A 174 56.16 -7.58 25.98
CA LEU A 174 56.12 -6.63 24.88
C LEU A 174 57.47 -6.62 24.11
N GLU A 175 57.46 -6.39 22.79
CA GLU A 175 58.15 -5.28 22.10
C GLU A 175 58.36 -5.44 20.58
N THR A 176 57.77 -4.47 19.87
CA THR A 176 58.27 -3.64 18.74
C THR A 176 58.65 -4.16 17.34
N ALA A 177 58.02 -3.43 16.38
CA ALA A 177 58.57 -2.75 15.20
C ALA A 177 58.71 -3.48 13.86
N GLY A 178 58.14 -2.85 12.82
CA GLY A 178 58.33 -3.22 11.42
C GLY A 178 57.45 -2.38 10.48
N THR A 179 57.89 -1.15 10.22
CA THR A 179 57.38 -0.20 9.23
C THR A 179 57.33 -0.74 7.79
N GLY A 180 56.32 -0.32 7.02
CA GLY A 180 56.28 -0.45 5.56
C GLY A 180 55.24 0.50 4.96
N ALA A 181 55.74 1.62 4.41
CA ALA A 181 54.98 2.67 3.74
C ALA A 181 54.50 2.25 2.33
N GLY A 182 53.42 2.87 1.85
CA GLY A 182 52.96 2.71 0.47
C GLY A 182 51.74 3.58 0.12
N SER A 183 51.98 4.87 -0.11
CA SER A 183 51.39 5.74 -1.16
C SER A 183 49.87 5.79 -1.40
N ASP A 184 49.34 7.00 -1.24
CA ASP A 184 48.55 7.79 -2.21
C ASP A 184 47.45 7.14 -3.05
N MET A 185 46.23 7.65 -2.90
CA MET A 185 45.62 8.50 -3.94
C MET A 185 44.46 9.31 -3.37
N ALA A 186 44.55 10.61 -3.59
CA ALA A 186 43.56 11.61 -3.25
C ALA A 186 42.26 11.45 -4.06
N ARG A 187 41.11 11.71 -3.41
CA ARG A 187 39.90 12.20 -4.08
C ARG A 187 39.30 13.32 -3.23
N SER A 188 39.26 14.50 -3.84
CA SER A 188 38.72 15.74 -3.32
C SER A 188 37.22 15.63 -2.96
N PRO A 189 36.74 16.46 -2.03
CA PRO A 189 35.33 16.54 -1.66
C PRO A 189 34.59 17.44 -2.67
N THR A 190 33.56 16.92 -3.32
CA THR A 190 32.64 17.73 -4.13
C THR A 190 31.23 17.53 -3.62
N GLN A 191 30.75 18.60 -2.97
CA GLN A 191 29.36 19.10 -2.94
C GLN A 191 28.26 18.09 -2.60
N ALA A 192 27.92 18.06 -1.31
CA ALA A 192 26.58 17.73 -0.86
C ALA A 192 25.89 19.05 -0.49
N ASP A 193 25.08 19.57 -1.41
CA ASP A 193 24.02 20.51 -1.07
C ASP A 193 22.80 20.17 -1.93
N GLU A 194 21.98 19.24 -1.41
CA GLU A 194 20.57 19.11 -1.76
C GLU A 194 19.86 18.53 -0.53
N THR A 195 19.04 19.38 0.07
CA THR A 195 18.33 19.24 1.34
C THR A 195 17.44 17.99 1.46
N LYS A 196 17.76 17.14 2.44
CA LYS A 196 16.96 16.00 2.94
C LYS A 196 15.69 16.47 3.70
N PRO A 197 14.49 15.91 3.44
CA PRO A 197 13.35 15.99 4.36
C PRO A 197 13.11 14.65 5.10
N GLU A 198 14.17 13.95 5.53
CA GLU A 198 14.06 12.62 6.16
C GLU A 198 13.72 12.64 7.68
N GLY A 199 13.67 13.80 8.33
CA GLY A 199 13.47 13.87 9.78
C GLY A 199 12.02 13.78 10.23
N GLU A 200 11.11 14.45 9.56
CA GLU A 200 9.78 14.74 10.11
C GLU A 200 8.79 13.58 9.96
N ALA A 201 8.78 12.91 8.81
CA ALA A 201 7.94 11.72 8.61
C ALA A 201 8.32 10.57 9.56
N ALA A 202 9.62 10.41 9.83
CA ALA A 202 10.12 9.46 10.81
C ALA A 202 9.67 9.80 12.24
N LEU A 203 9.57 11.10 12.60
CA LEU A 203 9.02 11.54 13.87
C LEU A 203 7.51 11.27 13.96
N LEU A 204 6.75 11.51 12.89
CA LEU A 204 5.32 11.21 12.83
C LEU A 204 5.03 9.71 13.01
N ARG A 205 5.84 8.83 12.41
CA ARG A 205 5.71 7.38 12.64
C ARG A 205 6.01 6.96 14.06
N LYS A 206 6.99 7.60 14.72
CA LYS A 206 7.27 7.36 16.15
C LYS A 206 6.14 7.81 17.07
N ALA A 207 5.31 8.76 16.63
CA ALA A 207 4.12 9.20 17.36
C ALA A 207 2.95 8.19 17.28
N ILE A 208 3.02 7.20 16.38
CA ILE A 208 2.04 6.11 16.32
C ILE A 208 2.31 5.15 17.51
N PRO A 209 1.34 4.92 18.40
CA PRO A 209 1.51 4.00 19.52
C PRO A 209 1.78 2.57 19.05
N THR A 210 2.56 1.82 19.83
CA THR A 210 2.83 0.40 19.55
C THR A 210 1.55 -0.43 19.63
N GLY A 211 1.49 -1.55 18.90
CA GLY A 211 0.30 -2.42 18.83
C GLY A 211 -0.24 -2.86 20.19
N ASP A 212 0.62 -3.02 21.21
CA ASP A 212 0.23 -3.38 22.58
C ASP A 212 -0.57 -2.29 23.30
N ILE A 213 -0.37 -1.02 22.93
CA ILE A 213 -1.13 0.11 23.47
C ILE A 213 -2.47 0.23 22.75
N LEU A 214 -2.46 0.02 21.43
CA LEU A 214 -3.68 0.08 20.61
C LEU A 214 -4.64 -1.08 20.91
N SER A 215 -4.13 -2.26 21.30
CA SER A 215 -4.95 -3.41 21.69
C SER A 215 -5.70 -3.22 23.02
N GLN A 216 -5.27 -2.25 23.83
CA GLN A 216 -5.95 -1.85 25.08
C GLN A 216 -7.08 -0.83 24.84
N ALA A 217 -7.36 -0.47 23.58
CA ALA A 217 -8.42 0.48 23.25
C ALA A 217 -9.80 -0.02 23.67
N VAL A 218 -10.57 0.85 24.32
CA VAL A 218 -11.89 0.51 24.85
C VAL A 218 -12.96 0.72 23.76
N PRO A 219 -13.84 -0.26 23.48
CA PRO A 219 -14.94 -0.09 22.54
C PRO A 219 -15.87 1.05 22.95
N VAL A 220 -16.27 1.88 21.99
CA VAL A 220 -17.26 2.94 22.25
C VAL A 220 -18.66 2.36 22.20
N GLU A 221 -19.36 2.39 23.33
CA GLU A 221 -20.74 1.93 23.44
C GLU A 221 -21.67 2.59 22.40
N PRO A 222 -22.67 1.87 21.85
CA PRO A 222 -23.67 2.44 20.95
C PRO A 222 -24.43 3.57 21.66
N GLY A 223 -24.36 4.80 21.14
CA GLY A 223 -25.04 5.96 21.72
C GLY A 223 -24.14 6.99 22.42
N HIS A 224 -22.86 6.67 22.66
CA HIS A 224 -21.88 7.70 23.04
C HIS A 224 -21.53 8.58 21.83
N ASN A 225 -21.66 9.90 22.00
CA ASN A 225 -21.17 10.88 21.03
C ASN A 225 -19.65 10.95 21.10
N LEU A 226 -19.00 10.59 19.99
CA LEU A 226 -17.58 10.78 19.83
C LEU A 226 -17.32 12.22 19.40
N VAL A 227 -16.75 13.03 20.28
CA VAL A 227 -16.33 14.40 19.94
C VAL A 227 -14.94 14.33 19.32
N LEU A 228 -14.85 14.69 18.04
CA LEU A 228 -13.59 14.81 17.31
C LEU A 228 -13.34 16.30 17.04
N SER A 229 -12.26 16.85 17.57
CA SER A 229 -11.82 18.22 17.29
C SER A 229 -11.08 18.38 15.95
N LEU A 230 -11.12 17.33 15.11
CA LEU A 230 -10.66 17.39 13.73
C LEU A 230 -11.49 18.41 12.92
N PRO A 231 -10.85 19.33 12.18
CA PRO A 231 -11.57 20.22 11.28
C PRO A 231 -12.27 19.42 10.16
N VAL A 232 -13.29 20.03 9.55
CA VAL A 232 -14.00 19.46 8.39
C VAL A 232 -13.17 19.66 7.13
N PHE A 233 -12.96 18.60 6.34
CA PHE A 233 -12.22 18.72 5.09
C PHE A 233 -13.03 19.42 4.00
N SER A 234 -12.43 20.43 3.38
CA SER A 234 -12.98 21.14 2.23
C SER A 234 -13.05 20.25 0.98
N GLY A 235 -13.90 20.61 0.01
CA GLY A 235 -13.98 19.87 -1.26
C GLY A 235 -12.66 19.82 -2.04
N VAL A 236 -11.81 20.85 -1.91
CA VAL A 236 -10.49 20.90 -2.53
C VAL A 236 -9.53 19.90 -1.88
N GLU A 237 -9.54 19.79 -0.55
CA GLU A 237 -8.71 18.83 0.18
C GLU A 237 -9.12 17.40 -0.13
N ARG A 238 -10.42 17.12 -0.19
CA ARG A 238 -10.94 15.80 -0.58
C ARG A 238 -10.55 15.41 -2.01
N ALA A 239 -10.66 16.33 -2.97
CA ALA A 239 -10.23 16.08 -4.34
C ALA A 239 -8.72 15.79 -4.45
N ARG A 240 -7.89 16.43 -3.61
CA ARG A 240 -6.45 16.14 -3.52
C ARG A 240 -6.18 14.73 -2.99
N MET A 241 -6.89 14.29 -1.96
CA MET A 241 -6.77 12.92 -1.43
C MET A 241 -7.13 11.88 -2.49
N VAL A 242 -8.18 12.11 -3.28
CA VAL A 242 -8.57 11.23 -4.40
C VAL A 242 -7.51 11.17 -5.50
N THR A 243 -6.81 12.28 -5.76
CA THR A 243 -5.74 12.32 -6.78
C THR A 243 -4.51 11.53 -6.34
N VAL A 244 -4.28 11.44 -5.04
CA VAL A 244 -3.13 10.76 -4.42
C VAL A 244 -3.42 9.29 -4.09
N SER A 245 -4.68 8.94 -3.83
CA SER A 245 -5.06 7.58 -3.46
C SER A 245 -5.29 6.66 -4.67
N LEU A 246 -4.79 5.44 -4.57
CA LEU A 246 -5.28 4.30 -5.34
C LEU A 246 -6.41 3.68 -4.51
N SER A 247 -7.66 3.92 -4.91
CA SER A 247 -8.87 3.55 -4.17
C SER A 247 -8.82 2.13 -3.60
N LEU A 248 -8.61 2.02 -2.29
CA LEU A 248 -8.79 0.78 -1.54
C LEU A 248 -10.25 0.62 -1.15
N GLU A 249 -10.74 -0.61 -1.20
CA GLU A 249 -12.10 -0.96 -0.79
C GLU A 249 -12.22 -0.84 0.73
N ILE A 250 -13.01 0.13 1.20
CA ILE A 250 -13.20 0.40 2.62
C ILE A 250 -14.20 -0.61 3.19
N GLN A 251 -13.82 -1.38 4.21
CA GLN A 251 -14.76 -2.25 4.92
C GLN A 251 -15.38 -1.51 6.11
N PRO A 252 -16.71 -1.48 6.25
CA PRO A 252 -17.37 -0.75 7.35
C PRO A 252 -17.05 -1.34 8.73
N ALA A 253 -16.58 -2.59 8.77
CA ALA A 253 -16.15 -3.30 9.97
C ALA A 253 -14.70 -2.97 10.40
N ASP A 254 -13.94 -2.23 9.57
CA ASP A 254 -12.55 -1.88 9.90
C ASP A 254 -12.48 -1.13 11.23
N PRO A 255 -11.60 -1.52 12.17
CA PRO A 255 -11.46 -0.83 13.44
C PRO A 255 -10.79 0.53 13.25
N VAL A 256 -11.35 1.57 13.86
CA VAL A 256 -10.73 2.90 13.96
C VAL A 256 -10.39 3.17 15.42
N THR A 257 -9.09 3.26 15.70
CA THR A 257 -8.56 3.60 17.02
C THR A 257 -8.30 5.10 17.11
N ILE A 258 -8.93 5.72 18.09
CA ILE A 258 -8.96 7.17 18.26
C ILE A 258 -8.38 7.49 19.64
N ALA A 259 -7.38 8.36 19.68
CA ALA A 259 -6.82 8.85 20.93
C ALA A 259 -7.79 9.81 21.64
N GLU A 260 -8.00 9.59 22.94
CA GLU A 260 -8.78 10.47 23.80
C GLU A 260 -7.84 11.53 24.41
N ASN A 261 -7.39 12.48 23.59
CA ASN A 261 -6.69 13.67 24.08
C ASN A 261 -7.07 14.85 23.18
N ASP A 262 -8.03 15.63 23.65
CA ASP A 262 -8.55 16.80 22.94
C ASP A 262 -7.76 18.04 23.39
N THR A 263 -6.62 18.30 22.76
CA THR A 263 -5.96 19.61 22.88
C THR A 263 -6.52 20.53 21.79
N PRO A 264 -7.30 21.58 22.15
CA PRO A 264 -7.81 22.52 21.17
C PRO A 264 -6.65 23.20 20.46
N GLY A 265 -6.56 23.03 19.14
CA GLY A 265 -5.49 23.61 18.33
C GLY A 265 -4.32 22.66 17.99
N GLY A 266 -4.34 21.41 18.48
CA GLY A 266 -3.30 20.42 18.18
C GLY A 266 -3.33 19.88 16.75
N GLN A 267 -2.18 19.38 16.29
CA GLN A 267 -2.10 18.61 15.06
C GLN A 267 -2.51 17.15 15.30
N TRP A 268 -3.17 16.56 14.33
CA TRP A 268 -3.66 15.19 14.32
C TRP A 268 -3.03 14.41 13.19
N LEU A 269 -2.65 13.17 13.48
CA LEU A 269 -2.18 12.19 12.54
C LEU A 269 -3.31 11.21 12.23
N LEU A 270 -3.62 11.07 10.94
CA LEU A 270 -4.50 10.02 10.44
C LEU A 270 -3.66 9.07 9.59
N THR A 271 -3.69 7.79 9.91
CA THR A 271 -2.92 6.78 9.16
C THR A 271 -3.61 5.42 9.20
N ARG A 272 -3.48 4.65 8.12
CA ARG A 272 -3.94 3.26 8.08
C ARG A 272 -2.80 2.35 8.52
N LEU A 273 -3.06 1.56 9.55
CA LEU A 273 -2.07 0.67 10.15
C LEU A 273 -1.82 -0.55 9.26
N SER A 274 -0.58 -1.03 9.25
CA SER A 274 -0.20 -2.24 8.49
C SER A 274 -0.89 -3.51 9.00
N GLN A 275 -1.29 -3.54 10.28
CA GLN A 275 -1.99 -4.66 10.91
C GLN A 275 -3.52 -4.65 10.64
N GLY A 276 -4.01 -3.68 9.85
CA GLY A 276 -5.43 -3.45 9.65
C GLY A 276 -5.98 -2.40 10.61
N GLY A 277 -6.98 -1.64 10.14
CA GLY A 277 -7.58 -0.54 10.88
C GLY A 277 -6.92 0.83 10.66
N VAL A 278 -7.54 1.85 11.24
CA VAL A 278 -7.13 3.25 11.13
C VAL A 278 -6.76 3.78 12.50
N TYR A 279 -5.67 4.55 12.56
CA TYR A 279 -5.31 5.32 13.73
C TYR A 279 -5.58 6.81 13.51
N ILE A 280 -6.20 7.45 14.50
CA ILE A 280 -6.42 8.89 14.59
C ILE A 280 -5.92 9.35 15.96
N GLY A 281 -4.91 10.21 16.00
CA GLY A 281 -4.45 10.74 17.29
C GLY A 281 -3.60 12.00 17.17
N PRO A 282 -3.31 12.65 18.31
CA PRO A 282 -2.53 13.88 18.32
C PRO A 282 -1.07 13.60 17.94
N VAL A 283 -0.46 14.57 17.25
CA VAL A 283 0.98 14.62 16.98
C VAL A 283 1.69 15.41 18.08
N ASP A 284 1.03 16.48 18.54
CA ASP A 284 1.57 17.40 19.53
C ASP A 284 0.97 17.12 20.91
N GLY A 285 1.82 16.98 21.93
CA GLY A 285 1.40 16.86 23.32
C GLY A 285 1.76 15.53 24.00
N PRO A 286 1.40 15.36 25.27
CA PRO A 286 1.65 14.12 26.01
C PRO A 286 0.87 12.95 25.39
N ALA A 287 1.47 11.75 25.45
CA ALA A 287 0.85 10.53 24.94
C ALA A 287 -0.56 10.36 25.54
N PRO A 288 -1.58 10.04 24.73
CA PRO A 288 -2.94 9.86 25.20
C PRO A 288 -3.03 8.80 26.30
N ALA A 289 -3.73 9.11 27.38
CA ALA A 289 -3.94 8.16 28.48
C ALA A 289 -4.94 7.05 28.11
N ARG A 290 -5.80 7.26 27.10
CA ARG A 290 -6.85 6.33 26.68
C ARG A 290 -7.04 6.35 25.18
N TYR A 291 -7.36 5.19 24.64
CA TYR A 291 -7.72 4.99 23.24
C TYR A 291 -9.12 4.37 23.16
N ARG A 292 -9.88 4.80 22.17
CA ARG A 292 -11.23 4.32 21.89
C ARG A 292 -11.25 3.63 20.53
N ILE A 293 -11.95 2.51 20.42
CA ILE A 293 -12.11 1.79 19.15
C ILE A 293 -13.55 1.88 18.66
N VAL A 294 -13.72 2.24 17.39
CA VAL A 294 -15.03 2.42 16.73
C VAL A 294 -15.00 1.76 15.35
N PRO A 295 -16.07 1.09 14.91
CA PRO A 295 -16.16 0.62 13.52
C PRO A 295 -16.14 1.79 12.53
N LEU A 296 -15.40 1.65 11.44
CA LEU A 296 -15.25 2.70 10.43
C LEU A 296 -16.58 3.16 9.84
N GLY A 297 -17.53 2.25 9.63
CA GLY A 297 -18.87 2.61 9.17
C GLY A 297 -19.61 3.58 10.11
N ARG A 298 -19.42 3.43 11.43
CA ARG A 298 -20.02 4.34 12.43
C ARG A 298 -19.33 5.71 12.40
N LEU A 299 -18.00 5.74 12.23
CA LEU A 299 -17.27 6.99 12.09
C LEU A 299 -17.69 7.76 10.83
N LEU A 300 -17.80 7.08 9.68
CA LEU A 300 -18.19 7.70 8.41
C LEU A 300 -19.66 8.18 8.41
N ALA A 301 -20.54 7.52 9.15
CA ALA A 301 -21.91 8.00 9.35
C ALA A 301 -21.96 9.34 10.09
N MET A 302 -21.03 9.59 11.01
CA MET A 302 -20.91 10.86 11.75
C MET A 302 -20.09 11.92 10.99
N ARG A 303 -19.04 11.49 10.28
CA ARG A 303 -18.06 12.34 9.60
C ARG A 303 -17.82 11.83 8.17
N PRO A 304 -18.76 12.06 7.25
CA PRO A 304 -18.64 11.58 5.87
C PRO A 304 -17.49 12.25 5.09
N ASP A 305 -17.02 13.41 5.56
CA ASP A 305 -15.88 14.12 5.00
C ASP A 305 -14.54 13.39 5.16
N LEU A 306 -14.47 12.39 6.05
CA LEU A 306 -13.28 11.56 6.24
C LEU A 306 -13.17 10.43 5.21
N ALA A 307 -14.19 10.16 4.39
CA ALA A 307 -14.23 9.00 3.51
C ALA A 307 -12.99 8.90 2.60
N GLU A 308 -12.60 10.01 1.99
CA GLU A 308 -11.43 10.08 1.10
C GLU A 308 -10.10 9.91 1.85
N ALA A 309 -10.03 10.38 3.11
CA ALA A 309 -8.88 10.17 3.98
C ALA A 309 -8.72 8.70 4.39
N MET A 310 -9.85 8.02 4.64
CA MET A 310 -9.88 6.61 5.06
C MET A 310 -9.66 5.63 3.89
N ALA A 311 -9.83 6.11 2.65
CA ALA A 311 -9.57 5.37 1.42
C ALA A 311 -8.07 5.25 1.08
N LEU A 312 -7.18 5.90 1.85
CA LEU A 312 -5.73 5.83 1.62
C LEU A 312 -5.16 4.47 2.00
N GLY A 313 -4.11 4.07 1.28
CA GLY A 313 -3.41 2.81 1.51
C GLY A 313 -2.75 2.70 2.89
N ALA A 314 -2.47 1.46 3.30
CA ALA A 314 -1.68 1.20 4.50
C ALA A 314 -0.32 1.95 4.41
N GLY A 315 0.08 2.60 5.51
CA GLY A 315 1.33 3.34 5.57
C GLY A 315 1.29 4.78 5.04
N PHE A 316 0.18 5.25 4.45
CA PHE A 316 0.00 6.68 4.20
C PHE A 316 -0.24 7.43 5.51
N MET A 317 0.28 8.65 5.59
CA MET A 317 0.09 9.53 6.76
C MET A 317 -0.47 10.87 6.31
N LEU A 318 -1.56 11.27 6.95
CA LEU A 318 -2.16 12.59 6.80
C LEU A 318 -1.92 13.38 8.08
N LEU A 319 -1.33 14.55 7.92
CA LEU A 319 -1.19 15.53 8.99
C LEU A 319 -2.30 16.57 8.86
N VAL A 320 -3.11 16.71 9.90
CA VAL A 320 -4.26 17.62 9.96
C VAL A 320 -4.03 18.58 11.11
N GLY A 321 -4.30 19.86 10.93
CA GLY A 321 -4.21 20.85 12.01
C GLY A 321 -5.40 21.80 11.97
N PRO A 322 -5.41 22.86 12.77
CA PRO A 322 -6.52 23.81 12.83
C PRO A 322 -7.03 24.34 11.48
N PRO A 323 -6.16 24.66 10.48
CA PRO A 323 -6.64 25.18 9.20
C PRO A 323 -7.20 24.09 8.26
N GLY A 324 -7.12 22.81 8.61
CA GLY A 324 -7.51 21.68 7.74
C GLY A 324 -6.36 20.71 7.48
N LEU A 325 -6.29 20.18 6.27
CA LEU A 325 -5.22 19.30 5.85
C LEU A 325 -3.91 20.10 5.72
N LEU A 326 -2.89 19.67 6.46
CA LEU A 326 -1.56 20.27 6.39
C LEU A 326 -0.68 19.53 5.39
N ARG A 327 -0.60 18.19 5.47
CA ARG A 327 0.36 17.41 4.68
C ARG A 327 -0.11 15.99 4.38
N ILE A 328 0.43 15.43 3.30
CA ILE A 328 0.25 14.03 2.90
C ILE A 328 1.63 13.41 2.70
N TYR A 329 1.90 12.30 3.36
CA TYR A 329 3.09 11.47 3.16
C TYR A 329 2.68 10.10 2.61
N ASP A 330 3.51 9.57 1.71
CA ASP A 330 3.36 8.21 1.20
C ASP A 330 3.97 7.16 2.15
N GLN A 331 3.79 5.89 1.78
CA GLN A 331 4.35 4.74 2.49
C GLN A 331 5.89 4.73 2.57
N ARG A 332 6.60 5.53 1.76
CA ARG A 332 8.06 5.68 1.72
C ARG A 332 8.54 6.96 2.41
N ASP A 333 7.68 7.61 3.18
CA ASP A 333 7.97 8.87 3.89
C ASP A 333 8.23 10.07 2.95
N VAL A 334 7.86 9.93 1.68
CA VAL A 334 7.92 11.01 0.71
C VAL A 334 6.71 11.91 0.90
N ARG A 335 6.96 13.20 1.13
CA ARG A 335 5.91 14.21 1.22
C ARG A 335 5.30 14.45 -0.16
N LEU A 336 4.10 13.95 -0.37
CA LEU A 336 3.35 14.11 -1.62
C LEU A 336 2.71 15.49 -1.73
N TRP A 337 2.35 16.08 -0.59
CA TRP A 337 1.75 17.40 -0.55
C TRP A 337 1.97 18.09 0.79
N SER A 338 2.09 19.42 0.76
CA SER A 338 2.01 20.28 1.93
C SER A 338 1.26 21.56 1.60
N ARG A 339 0.49 22.04 2.56
CA ARG A 339 -0.05 23.39 2.58
C ARG A 339 1.10 24.37 2.79
N ALA A 340 1.17 25.38 1.92
CA ALA A 340 2.10 26.50 2.03
C ALA A 340 1.74 27.40 3.22
#